data_AF-A0A645ADL7-F1
#
_entry.id   AF-A0A645ADL7-F1
#
_cell.length_a   1.000
_cell.length_b   1.000
_cell.length_c   1.000
_cell.angle_alpha   90.00
_cell.angle_beta   90.00
_cell.angle_gamma   90.00
#
_symmetry.space_group_name_H-M   'P 1'
#
loop_
_entity.id
_entity.type
_entity.pdbx_description
1 polymer ?
#
loop_
_entity_poly.entity_id
_entity_poly.type
_entity_poly.pdbx_seq_one_letter_code
_entity_poly.pdbx_strand_id
1 'polypeptide(L)' 'MKCENTQPAMMTIREIARTGLLSEHALRIMLKAGKLPAIYIGNKALINYGKLCEQLTSLESDITTKPEKQWYE' A
#
# COMPACT_ATOMS: atom_id res chain seq x y z
N MET A 1 -27.83 1.66 12.77
CA MET A 1 -27.54 1.74 11.32
C MET A 1 -26.14 2.29 11.14
N LYS A 2 -25.17 1.47 10.74
CA LYS A 2 -23.86 1.98 10.34
C LYS A 2 -23.96 2.38 8.88
N CYS A 3 -24.10 3.68 8.63
CA CYS A 3 -23.79 4.25 7.33
C CYS A 3 -22.26 4.29 7.24
N GLU A 4 -21.64 3.15 6.99
CA GLU A 4 -20.22 3.10 6.67
C GLU A 4 -20.07 3.78 5.32
N ASN A 5 -19.49 4.98 5.34
CA ASN A 5 -19.10 5.73 4.15
C ASN A 5 -18.19 4.81 3.31
N THR A 6 -18.81 4.09 2.38
CA THR A 6 -18.20 3.13 1.43
C THR A 6 -17.52 3.88 0.29
N GLN A 7 -16.97 5.05 0.60
CA GLN A 7 -16.19 5.82 -0.36
C GLN A 7 -14.74 5.35 -0.26
N PRO A 8 -14.14 4.91 -1.38
CA PRO A 8 -12.74 4.54 -1.37
C PRO A 8 -11.90 5.75 -0.92
N ALA A 9 -11.08 5.57 0.10
CA ALA A 9 -10.19 6.61 0.61
C ALA A 9 -9.08 6.87 -0.42
N MET A 10 -9.34 7.80 -1.33
CA MET A 10 -8.38 8.22 -2.35
C MET A 10 -7.48 9.31 -1.78
N MET A 11 -6.19 9.02 -1.67
CA MET A 11 -5.20 9.94 -1.13
C MET A 11 -4.07 10.18 -2.12
N THR A 12 -3.52 11.38 -2.11
CA THR A 12 -2.30 11.70 -2.86
C THR A 12 -1.08 11.06 -2.20
N ILE A 13 0.00 10.93 -2.97
CA ILE A 13 1.29 10.44 -2.46
C ILE A 13 1.73 11.18 -1.20
N ARG A 14 1.54 12.51 -1.16
CA ARG A 14 1.93 13.34 0.00
C ARG A 14 1.07 13.04 1.23
N GLU A 15 -0.23 12.82 1.06
CA GLU A 15 -1.12 12.49 2.18
C GLU A 15 -0.79 11.12 2.76
N ILE A 16 -0.52 10.13 1.92
CA ILE A 16 -0.08 8.80 2.36
C ILE A 16 1.29 8.90 3.05
N ALA A 17 2.21 9.71 2.54
CA ALA A 17 3.49 9.92 3.22
C ALA A 17 3.31 10.54 4.62
N ARG A 18 2.30 11.40 4.84
CA ARG A 18 1.99 11.95 6.17
C ARG A 18 1.42 10.92 7.13
N THR A 19 0.80 9.83 6.66
CA THR A 19 0.35 8.75 7.57
C THR A 19 1.53 7.96 8.15
N GLY A 20 2.74 8.15 7.61
CA GLY A 20 3.95 7.47 8.07
C GLY A 20 4.07 6.03 7.56
N LEU A 21 3.15 5.58 6.70
CA LEU A 21 3.16 4.22 6.17
C LEU A 21 4.41 3.95 5.30
N LEU A 22 4.72 4.88 4.39
CA LEU A 22 5.87 4.82 3.49
C LEU A 22 6.39 6.22 3.19
N SER A 23 7.68 6.34 2.84
CA SER A 23 8.25 7.63 2.42
C SER A 23 7.72 8.07 1.05
N GLU A 24 7.67 9.38 0.80
CA GLU A 24 7.23 9.93 -0.50
C GLU A 24 8.05 9.35 -1.66
N HIS A 25 9.36 9.20 -1.45
CA HIS A 25 10.27 8.66 -2.46
C HIS A 25 9.93 7.20 -2.80
N ALA A 26 9.69 6.35 -1.79
CA ALA A 26 9.31 4.97 -2.00
C ALA A 26 7.99 4.86 -2.78
N LEU A 27 6.98 5.64 -2.39
CA LEU A 27 5.70 5.67 -3.10
C LEU A 27 5.85 6.11 -4.57
N ARG A 28 6.71 7.09 -4.87
CA ARG A 28 6.98 7.51 -6.27
C ARG A 28 7.66 6.40 -7.08
N ILE A 29 8.60 5.66 -6.49
CA ILE A 29 9.24 4.52 -7.15
C ILE A 29 8.21 3.41 -7.42
N MET A 30 7.38 3.07 -6.43
CA MET A 30 6.35 2.03 -6.56
C MET A 30 5.26 2.42 -7.57
N LEU A 31 4.91 3.71 -7.62
CA LEU A 31 4.00 4.25 -8.62
C LEU A 31 4.57 4.09 -10.04
N LYS A 32 5.85 4.45 -10.23
CA LYS A 32 6.56 4.28 -11.52
C LYS A 32 6.66 2.80 -11.92
N ALA A 33 6.82 1.92 -10.94
CA ALA A 33 6.82 0.47 -11.13
C ALA A 33 5.42 -0.13 -11.40
N GLY A 34 4.34 0.67 -11.31
CA GLY A 34 2.98 0.21 -11.55
C GLY A 34 2.42 -0.72 -10.46
N LYS A 35 3.01 -0.71 -9.26
CA LYS A 35 2.64 -1.63 -8.16
C LYS A 35 1.56 -1.09 -7.23
N LEU A 36 1.20 0.19 -7.36
CA LEU A 36 0.23 0.83 -6.48
C LEU A 36 -1.17 0.89 -7.13
N PRO A 37 -2.25 0.70 -6.35
CA PRO A 37 -3.61 0.85 -6.82
C PRO A 37 -3.95 2.35 -6.92
N ALA A 38 -3.53 2.97 -8.03
CA ALA A 38 -3.66 4.41 -8.28
C ALA A 38 -4.51 4.72 -9.52
N ILE A 39 -5.26 5.82 -9.43
CA ILE A 39 -5.97 6.45 -10.55
C ILE A 39 -5.30 7.79 -10.84
N TYR A 40 -5.10 8.10 -12.11
CA TYR A 40 -4.53 9.37 -12.55
C TYR A 40 -5.64 10.35 -12.92
N ILE A 41 -5.64 11.53 -12.29
CA ILE A 41 -6.50 12.65 -12.64
C ILE A 41 -5.60 13.80 -13.10
N GLY A 42 -5.51 13.99 -14.42
CA GLY A 42 -4.52 14.87 -15.02
C GLY A 42 -3.10 14.44 -14.63
N ASN A 43 -2.36 15.33 -13.98
CA ASN A 43 -0.99 15.07 -13.51
C ASN A 43 -0.90 14.49 -12.08
N LYS A 44 -2.04 14.30 -11.41
CA LYS A 44 -2.07 13.82 -10.02
C LYS A 44 -2.37 12.32 -9.97
N ALA A 45 -1.60 11.60 -9.17
CA ALA A 45 -1.90 10.22 -8.79
C ALA A 45 -2.69 10.21 -7.48
N LEU A 46 -3.90 9.65 -7.52
CA LEU A 46 -4.72 9.36 -6.35
C LEU A 46 -4.68 7.86 -6.10
N ILE A 47 -4.18 7.47 -4.95
CA ILE A 47 -3.99 6.08 -4.54
C ILE A 47 -5.15 5.70 -3.62
N ASN A 48 -5.71 4.51 -3.85
CA ASN A 48 -6.69 3.93 -2.93
C ASN A 48 -5.95 3.40 -1.69
N TYR A 49 -6.09 4.09 -0.57
CA TYR A 49 -5.41 3.76 0.68
C TYR A 49 -5.85 2.40 1.24
N GLY A 50 -7.15 2.09 1.19
CA GLY A 50 -7.68 0.82 1.71
C GLY A 50 -7.09 -0.40 1.00
N LYS A 51 -7.11 -0.40 -0.34
CA LYS A 51 -6.51 -1.47 -1.15
C LYS A 51 -5.00 -1.58 -0.95
N LEU A 52 -4.32 -0.45 -0.74
CA LEU A 52 -2.88 -0.44 -0.48
C LEU A 52 -2.55 -1.14 0.84
N CYS A 53 -3.34 -0.90 1.90
CA CYS A 53 -3.18 -1.60 3.17
C CYS A 53 -3.46 -3.11 3.03
N GLU A 54 -4.52 -3.49 2.33
CA GLU A 54 -4.83 -4.91 2.06
C GLU A 54 -3.68 -5.62 1.35
N GLN A 55 -3.07 -4.98 0.34
CA GLN A 55 -1.91 -5.53 -0.36
C GLN A 55 -0.71 -5.71 0.58
N LEU A 56 -0.44 -4.74 1.47
CA LEU A 56 0.66 -4.85 2.43
C LEU A 56 0.43 -5.99 3.42
N THR A 57 -0.79 -6.11 3.96
CA THR A 57 -1.15 -7.20 4.87
C THR A 57 -1.07 -8.57 4.17
N SER A 58 -1.46 -8.66 2.90
CA SER A 58 -1.33 -9.90 2.13
C SER A 58 0.14 -10.29 1.89
N LEU A 59 1.05 -9.31 1.76
CA LEU A 59 2.49 -9.60 1.65
C LEU A 59 3.07 -10.13 2.98
N GLU A 60 2.55 -9.67 4.12
CA GLU A 60 3.01 -10.09 5.45
C GLU A 60 2.81 -11.59 5.70
N SER A 61 1.64 -12.13 5.32
CA SER A 61 1.32 -13.56 5.52
C SER A 61 2.23 -14.51 4.73
N ASP A 62 2.77 -14.06 3.60
CA ASP A 62 3.66 -14.86 2.75
C ASP A 62 5.09 -14.94 3.32
N ILE A 63 5.46 -14.03 4.24
CA ILE A 63 6.79 -13.99 4.86
C ILE A 63 6.87 -14.96 6.05
N THR A 64 5.76 -15.17 6.76
CA THR A 64 5.69 -16.05 7.95
C THR A 64 5.79 -17.54 7.59
N THR A 65 5.65 -17.90 6.32
CA THR A 65 5.71 -19.29 5.84
C THR A 65 7.10 -19.75 5.40
N LYS A 66 8.16 -18.96 5.64
CA LYS A 66 9.52 -19.50 5.46
C LYS A 66 9.80 -20.49 6.59
N PRO A 67 9.94 -21.80 6.32
CA PRO A 67 10.45 -22.71 7.34
C PRO A 67 11.83 -22.18 7.75
N GLU A 68 12.05 -22.05 9.06
CA GLU A 68 13.37 -21.79 9.60
C GLU A 68 14.36 -22.71 8.87
N LYS A 69 15.36 -22.12 8.19
CA LYS A 69 16.48 -22.91 7.70
C LYS A 69 17.24 -23.37 8.94
N GLN A 70 16.93 -24.58 9.38
CA GLN A 70 17.66 -25.34 10.37
C GLN A 70 19.01 -25.69 9.74
N TRP A 71 20.03 -24.87 9.98
CA TRP A 71 21.41 -25.24 9.67
C TRP A 71 21.86 -26.22 10.77
N TYR A 72 22.43 -27.35 10.35
CA TYR A 72 22.54 -28.66 11.03
C TYR A 72 23.25 -28.72 12.41
N GLU A 73 22.92 -29.82 13.13
CA GLU A 73 23.59 -30.44 14.31
C GLU A 73 25.10 -30.64 14.15
#